data_AF-A0AA36AP16-F1
#
_entry.id   AF-A0AA36AP16-F1
#
_cell.length_a   1.000
_cell.length_b   1.000
_cell.length_c   1.000
_cell.angle_alpha   90.00
_cell.angle_beta   90.00
_cell.angle_gamma   90.00
#
_symmetry.space_group_name_H-M   'P 1'
#
loop_
_entity.id
_entity.type
_entity.pdbx_description
1 polymer ?
#
loop_
_entity_poly.entity_id
_entity_poly.type
_entity_poly.pdbx_seq_one_letter_code
_entity_poly.pdbx_strand_id
1 'polypeptide(L)'
;MTLERRYEALSWRGKLSEAAIARKLGVARRTIQCLFKKYEETRSAADKKGRGRKRLTTQQEDRMLIRKSLYNRRATSRQLAEEMQKMTGKQLSTTTVKTRLLEAAPYNPKPEEAAALGPYPQDMDRAAVADSDVH
;
A
#
# COMPACT_ATOMS: atom_id res chain seq x y z
N MET A 1 22.05 -11.39 -5.33
CA MET A 1 22.44 -11.12 -6.73
C MET A 1 21.52 -10.07 -7.32
N THR A 2 22.09 -9.01 -7.91
CA THR A 2 21.36 -7.89 -8.55
C THR A 2 20.61 -8.36 -9.80
N LEU A 3 19.67 -7.54 -10.30
CA LEU A 3 18.88 -7.86 -11.49
C LEU A 3 19.74 -7.95 -12.75
N GLU A 4 20.69 -7.04 -12.91
CA GLU A 4 21.63 -7.01 -14.03
C GLU A 4 22.44 -8.31 -14.15
N ARG A 5 23.04 -8.77 -13.04
CA ARG A 5 23.76 -10.05 -12.99
C ARG A 5 22.87 -11.26 -13.31
N ARG A 6 21.55 -11.18 -13.07
CA ARG A 6 20.61 -12.23 -13.47
C ARG A 6 20.40 -12.24 -14.99
N TYR A 7 20.30 -11.07 -15.62
CA TYR A 7 20.23 -10.99 -17.08
C TYR A 7 21.54 -11.43 -17.74
N GLU A 8 22.68 -11.07 -17.17
CA GLU A 8 24.00 -11.56 -17.60
C GLU A 8 24.05 -13.10 -17.53
N ALA A 9 23.65 -13.69 -16.41
CA ALA A 9 23.55 -15.15 -16.25
C ALA A 9 22.63 -15.81 -17.30
N LEU A 10 21.49 -15.17 -17.61
CA LEU A 10 20.55 -15.66 -18.62
C LEU A 10 21.11 -15.57 -20.05
N SER A 11 21.96 -14.59 -20.34
CA SER A 11 22.60 -14.44 -21.66
C SER A 11 23.56 -15.59 -22.01
N TRP A 12 24.10 -16.26 -20.98
CA TRP A 12 24.97 -17.43 -21.09
C TRP A 12 24.21 -18.77 -21.01
N ARG A 13 22.90 -18.74 -20.77
CA ARG A 13 22.06 -19.95 -20.75
C ARG A 13 22.15 -20.63 -22.12
N GLY A 14 22.55 -21.91 -22.14
CA GLY A 14 22.77 -22.70 -23.36
C GLY A 14 24.17 -22.57 -23.99
N LYS A 15 25.01 -21.64 -23.52
CA LYS A 15 26.41 -21.47 -23.97
C LYS A 15 27.43 -22.03 -22.98
N LEU A 16 27.11 -21.95 -21.69
CA LEU A 16 27.98 -22.38 -20.59
C LEU A 16 27.22 -23.30 -19.63
N SER A 17 27.96 -24.17 -18.93
CA SER A 17 27.37 -24.96 -17.85
C SER A 17 27.01 -24.07 -16.66
N GLU A 18 25.98 -24.44 -15.90
CA GLU A 18 25.52 -23.69 -14.72
C GLU A 18 26.67 -23.43 -13.72
N ALA A 19 27.57 -24.41 -13.57
CA ALA A 19 28.73 -24.30 -12.70
C ALA A 19 29.79 -23.31 -13.22
N ALA A 20 29.95 -23.18 -14.54
CA ALA A 20 30.83 -22.17 -15.13
C ALA A 20 30.25 -20.76 -14.98
N ILE A 21 28.93 -20.60 -15.16
CA ILE A 21 28.21 -19.34 -14.94
C ILE A 21 28.31 -18.91 -13.47
N ALA A 22 28.09 -19.84 -12.55
CA ALA A 22 28.20 -19.61 -11.11
C ALA A 22 29.60 -19.14 -10.70
N ARG A 23 30.66 -19.79 -11.22
CA ARG A 23 32.05 -19.39 -10.99
C ARG A 23 32.35 -18.00 -11.54
N LYS A 24 31.90 -17.68 -12.77
CA LYS A 24 32.08 -16.35 -13.38
C LYS A 24 31.44 -15.23 -12.56
N LEU A 25 30.25 -15.48 -12.00
CA LEU A 25 29.48 -14.48 -11.24
C LEU A 25 29.82 -14.48 -9.74
N GLY A 26 30.68 -15.38 -9.27
CA GLY A 26 31.02 -15.53 -7.85
C GLY A 26 29.82 -15.90 -6.98
N VAL A 27 28.86 -16.68 -7.50
CA VAL A 27 27.65 -17.10 -6.79
C VAL A 27 27.56 -18.61 -6.67
N ALA A 28 26.74 -19.11 -5.75
CA ALA A 28 26.49 -20.54 -5.64
C ALA A 28 25.77 -21.07 -6.88
N ARG A 29 26.11 -22.30 -7.32
CA ARG A 29 25.42 -22.99 -8.43
C ARG A 29 23.89 -23.03 -8.23
N ARG A 30 23.44 -23.23 -6.99
CA ARG A 30 22.02 -23.25 -6.62
C ARG A 30 21.28 -21.95 -6.99
N THR A 31 21.96 -20.81 -6.91
CA THR A 31 21.40 -19.50 -7.29
C THR A 31 21.10 -19.44 -8.79
N ILE A 32 21.99 -19.97 -9.63
CA ILE A 32 21.80 -20.04 -11.08
C ILE A 32 20.67 -21.01 -11.43
N GLN A 33 20.61 -22.18 -10.77
CA GLN A 33 19.53 -23.14 -10.95
C GLN A 33 18.16 -22.56 -10.57
N CYS A 34 18.07 -21.87 -9.42
CA CYS A 34 16.84 -21.17 -9.02
C CYS A 34 16.43 -20.12 -10.05
N LEU A 35 17.39 -19.36 -10.56
CA LEU A 35 17.15 -18.31 -11.54
C LEU A 35 16.60 -18.89 -12.84
N PHE A 36 17.22 -19.95 -13.38
CA PHE A 36 16.77 -20.58 -14.63
C PHE A 36 15.39 -21.19 -14.50
N LYS A 37 15.13 -21.93 -13.40
CA LYS A 37 13.80 -22.47 -13.12
C LYS A 37 12.75 -21.37 -12.99
N LYS A 38 13.04 -20.31 -12.23
CA LYS A 38 12.14 -19.15 -12.10
C LYS A 38 11.88 -18.50 -13.45
N TYR A 39 12.89 -18.37 -14.29
CA TYR A 39 12.76 -17.76 -15.61
C TYR A 39 11.95 -18.62 -16.57
N GLU A 40 12.05 -19.95 -16.50
CA GLU A 40 11.17 -20.85 -17.26
C GLU A 40 9.70 -20.68 -16.87
N GLU A 41 9.42 -20.58 -15.58
CA GLU A 41 8.06 -20.43 -15.04
C GLU A 41 7.44 -19.05 -15.32
N THR A 42 8.24 -17.97 -15.23
CA THR A 42 7.71 -16.59 -15.20
C THR A 42 8.17 -15.71 -16.34
N ARG A 43 9.12 -16.18 -17.16
CA ARG A 43 9.83 -15.41 -18.21
C ARG A 43 10.42 -14.09 -17.71
N SER A 44 10.66 -13.98 -16.40
CA SER A 44 11.15 -12.76 -15.75
C SER A 44 12.26 -13.05 -14.75
N ALA A 45 13.34 -12.27 -14.84
CA ALA A 45 14.43 -12.25 -13.86
C ALA A 45 14.13 -11.36 -12.65
N ALA A 46 13.12 -10.48 -12.77
CA ALA A 46 12.73 -9.53 -11.74
C ALA A 46 12.14 -10.24 -10.52
N ASP A 47 12.29 -9.63 -9.35
CA ASP A 47 11.68 -10.17 -8.13
C ASP A 47 10.17 -10.06 -8.17
N LYS A 48 9.50 -11.13 -7.73
CA LYS A 48 8.04 -11.09 -7.55
C LYS A 48 7.76 -10.10 -6.43
N LYS A 49 6.76 -9.22 -6.63
CA LYS A 49 6.27 -8.37 -5.54
C LYS A 49 5.86 -9.29 -4.39
N GLY A 50 6.44 -9.06 -3.21
CA GLY A 50 6.07 -9.81 -2.01
C GLY A 50 4.60 -9.58 -1.69
N ARG A 51 3.93 -10.60 -1.15
CA ARG A 51 2.53 -10.47 -0.68
C ARG A 51 2.38 -9.53 0.53
N GLY A 52 3.49 -9.19 1.19
CA GLY A 52 3.50 -8.37 2.41
C GLY A 52 2.84 -9.08 3.60
N ARG A 53 2.77 -8.37 4.73
CA ARG A 53 2.05 -8.84 5.92
C ARG A 53 0.55 -8.69 5.69
N LYS A 54 -0.23 -9.75 5.95
CA LYS A 54 -1.70 -9.68 5.90
C LYS A 54 -2.21 -8.66 6.92
N ARG A 55 -3.22 -7.87 6.51
CA ARG A 55 -3.90 -6.91 7.39
C ARG A 55 -4.72 -7.67 8.45
N LEU A 56 -4.85 -7.08 9.64
CA LEU A 56 -5.72 -7.60 10.70
C LEU A 56 -7.20 -7.33 10.41
N THR A 57 -7.49 -6.14 9.87
CA THR A 57 -8.84 -5.71 9.49
C THR A 57 -9.17 -6.11 8.05
N THR A 58 -10.45 -6.40 7.81
CA THR A 58 -11.00 -6.60 6.47
C THR A 58 -11.51 -5.28 5.89
N GLN A 59 -11.70 -5.21 4.57
CA GLN A 59 -12.24 -4.00 3.93
C GLN A 59 -13.67 -3.66 4.39
N GLN A 60 -14.46 -4.66 4.80
CA GLN A 60 -15.79 -4.42 5.37
C GLN A 60 -15.71 -3.79 6.77
N GLU A 61 -14.80 -4.27 7.60
CA GLU A 61 -14.51 -3.71 8.94
C GLU A 61 -13.97 -2.28 8.81
N ASP A 62 -13.10 -2.01 7.84
CA ASP A 62 -12.57 -0.67 7.59
C ASP A 62 -13.69 0.31 7.20
N ARG A 63 -14.61 -0.10 6.30
CA ARG A 63 -15.79 0.71 5.93
C ARG A 63 -16.72 0.98 7.11
N MET A 64 -16.84 0.02 8.02
CA MET A 64 -17.66 0.16 9.21
C MET A 64 -17.02 1.12 10.22
N LEU A 65 -15.70 1.00 10.41
CA LEU A 65 -14.93 1.93 11.23
C LEU A 65 -15.05 3.37 10.73
N ILE A 66 -14.92 3.58 9.42
CA ILE A 66 -15.09 4.91 8.80
C ILE A 66 -16.50 5.44 9.08
N ARG A 67 -17.55 4.66 8.84
CA ARG A 67 -18.94 5.07 9.13
C ARG A 67 -19.16 5.46 10.59
N LYS A 68 -18.60 4.69 11.53
CA LYS A 68 -18.67 5.02 12.96
C LYS A 68 -17.98 6.33 13.29
N SER A 69 -16.80 6.57 12.71
CA SER A 69 -16.09 7.85 12.89
C SER A 69 -16.88 9.04 12.34
N LEU A 70 -17.62 8.85 11.25
CA LEU A 70 -18.45 9.90 10.65
C LEU A 70 -19.72 10.16 11.46
N TYR A 71 -20.32 9.11 12.05
CA TYR A 71 -21.48 9.22 12.93
C TYR A 71 -21.14 9.94 14.24
N ASN A 72 -20.01 9.58 14.86
CA ASN A 72 -19.51 10.25 16.05
C ASN A 72 -18.14 10.89 15.78
N ARG A 73 -18.17 12.10 15.19
CA ARG A 73 -16.97 12.83 14.76
C ARG A 73 -15.99 13.18 15.90
N ARG A 74 -16.44 13.16 17.15
CA ARG A 74 -15.61 13.44 18.34
C ARG A 74 -15.10 12.16 19.02
N ALA A 75 -15.43 10.97 18.50
CA ALA A 75 -14.97 9.71 19.06
C ALA A 75 -13.45 9.58 18.97
N THR A 76 -12.82 9.19 20.08
CA THR A 76 -11.39 8.92 20.13
C THR A 76 -11.06 7.59 19.45
N SER A 77 -9.83 7.42 18.96
CA SER A 77 -9.40 6.15 18.36
C SER A 77 -9.50 4.96 19.32
N ARG A 78 -9.40 5.20 20.63
CA ARG A 78 -9.59 4.17 21.67
C ARG A 78 -11.05 3.74 21.76
N GLN A 79 -11.98 4.68 21.84
CA GLN A 79 -13.42 4.37 21.87
C GLN A 79 -13.84 3.60 20.61
N LEU A 80 -13.36 4.03 19.43
CA LEU A 80 -13.62 3.31 18.18
C LEU A 80 -13.00 1.91 18.18
N ALA A 81 -11.81 1.72 18.74
CA ALA A 81 -11.20 0.40 18.86
C ALA A 81 -12.01 -0.53 19.77
N GLU A 82 -12.46 -0.04 20.94
CA GLU A 82 -13.29 -0.79 21.88
C GLU A 82 -14.65 -1.17 21.27
N GLU A 83 -15.28 -0.26 20.52
CA GLU A 83 -16.51 -0.56 19.78
C GLU A 83 -16.30 -1.62 18.69
N MET A 84 -15.22 -1.50 17.91
CA MET A 84 -14.89 -2.47 16.86
C MET A 84 -14.55 -3.85 17.48
N GLN A 85 -13.88 -3.87 18.62
CA GLN A 85 -13.60 -5.10 19.34
C GLN A 85 -14.88 -5.77 19.84
N LYS A 86 -15.84 -5.01 20.38
CA LYS A 86 -17.15 -5.55 20.80
C LYS A 86 -17.93 -6.16 19.64
N MET A 87 -17.80 -5.60 18.44
CA MET A 87 -18.56 -6.05 17.26
C MET A 87 -17.89 -7.19 16.49
N THR A 88 -16.57 -7.18 16.38
CA THR A 88 -15.81 -8.13 15.55
C THR A 88 -15.02 -9.15 16.37
N GLY A 89 -14.88 -8.93 17.69
CA GLY A 89 -14.05 -9.74 18.59
C GLY A 89 -12.54 -9.54 18.38
N LYS A 90 -12.13 -8.67 17.46
CA LYS A 90 -10.72 -8.44 17.12
C LYS A 90 -10.14 -7.31 17.95
N GLN A 91 -8.96 -7.57 18.52
CA GLN A 91 -8.20 -6.55 19.24
C GLN A 91 -7.54 -5.59 18.26
N LEU A 92 -8.14 -4.42 18.06
CA LEU A 92 -7.56 -3.37 17.23
C LEU A 92 -6.74 -2.43 18.10
N SER A 93 -5.49 -2.17 17.69
CA SER A 93 -4.70 -1.11 18.32
C SER A 93 -5.23 0.26 17.90
N THR A 94 -5.05 1.27 18.76
CA THR A 94 -5.37 2.66 18.44
C THR A 94 -4.62 3.14 17.20
N THR A 95 -3.38 2.69 17.01
CA THR A 95 -2.58 2.95 15.80
C THR A 95 -3.26 2.37 14.56
N THR A 96 -3.73 1.13 14.60
CA THR A 96 -4.45 0.51 13.47
C THR A 96 -5.67 1.34 13.09
N VAL A 97 -6.47 1.77 14.08
CA VAL A 97 -7.64 2.63 13.85
C VAL A 97 -7.23 3.94 13.17
N LYS A 98 -6.21 4.64 13.69
CA LYS A 98 -5.71 5.88 13.09
C LYS A 98 -5.23 5.66 11.65
N THR A 99 -4.43 4.62 11.40
CA THR A 99 -3.94 4.30 10.06
C THR A 99 -5.09 4.07 9.10
N ARG A 100 -6.14 3.32 9.50
CA ARG A 100 -7.31 3.08 8.64
C ARG A 100 -8.10 4.35 8.34
N LEU A 101 -8.26 5.23 9.32
CA LEU A 101 -8.94 6.51 9.11
C LEU A 101 -8.14 7.45 8.21
N LEU A 102 -6.81 7.48 8.36
CA LEU A 102 -5.92 8.28 7.51
C LEU A 102 -5.83 7.73 6.08
N GLU A 103 -5.77 6.40 5.91
CA GLU A 103 -5.83 5.75 4.60
C GLU A 103 -7.12 6.09 3.83
N ALA A 104 -8.20 6.39 4.54
CA ALA A 104 -9.51 6.73 3.96
C ALA A 104 -9.78 8.24 3.85
N ALA A 105 -8.96 9.08 4.50
CA ALA A 105 -9.14 10.52 4.45
C ALA A 105 -8.73 11.06 3.06
N PRO A 106 -9.43 12.08 2.53
CA PRO A 106 -8.92 12.80 1.37
C PRO A 106 -7.54 13.39 1.68
N TYR A 107 -6.72 13.54 0.64
CA TYR A 107 -5.35 14.03 0.75
C TYR A 107 -5.29 15.30 1.61
N ASN A 108 -4.57 15.23 2.72
CA ASN A 108 -4.31 16.41 3.54
C ASN A 108 -2.89 16.89 3.22
N PRO A 109 -2.72 17.98 2.46
CA PRO A 109 -1.40 18.45 2.02
C PRO A 109 -0.53 18.79 3.23
N LYS A 110 0.78 18.58 3.09
CA LYS A 110 1.75 19.01 4.12
C LYS A 110 1.68 20.53 4.26
N PRO A 111 2.05 21.10 5.43
CA PRO A 111 2.02 22.55 5.65
C PRO A 111 2.78 23.34 4.57
N GLU A 112 3.89 22.80 4.07
CA GLU A 112 4.72 23.38 3.01
C GLU A 112 3.99 23.44 1.65
N GLU A 113 3.21 22.41 1.33
CA GLU A 113 2.43 22.33 0.09
C GLU A 113 1.12 23.14 0.20
N ALA A 114 0.51 23.19 1.40
CA ALA A 114 -0.63 24.05 1.69
C ALA A 114 -0.27 25.54 1.59
N ALA A 115 0.94 25.92 2.01
CA ALA A 115 1.45 27.28 1.83
C ALA A 115 1.65 27.65 0.34
N ALA A 116 2.01 26.67 -0.50
CA ALA A 116 2.16 26.87 -1.94
C ALA A 116 0.83 26.99 -2.70
N LEU A 117 -0.27 26.45 -2.16
CA LEU A 117 -1.61 26.53 -2.74
C LEU A 117 -2.30 27.89 -2.50
N GLY A 118 -1.69 28.77 -1.70
CA GLY A 118 -2.28 30.05 -1.29
C GLY A 118 -3.48 29.87 -0.34
N PRO A 119 -3.97 30.96 0.28
CA PRO A 119 -5.20 30.88 1.06
C PRO A 119 -6.34 30.42 0.15
N TYR A 120 -7.18 29.51 0.67
CA TYR A 120 -8.46 29.19 0.03
C TYR A 120 -9.18 30.53 -0.23
N PRO A 121 -9.61 30.83 -1.48
CA PRO A 121 -10.22 32.11 -1.80
C PRO A 121 -11.34 32.42 -0.81
N GLN A 122 -11.19 33.52 -0.07
CA GLN A 122 -12.13 33.91 0.98
C GLN A 122 -13.45 34.43 0.40
N ASP A 123 -13.49 34.64 -0.91
CA ASP A 123 -14.59 35.25 -1.66
C ASP A 123 -15.55 34.20 -2.25
N MET A 124 -15.40 32.92 -1.91
CA MET A 124 -16.46 31.92 -2.13
C MET A 124 -17.56 32.08 -1.06
N ASP A 125 -18.09 33.30 -0.95
CA ASP A 125 -19.29 33.61 -0.21
C ASP A 125 -20.47 32.91 -0.88
N ARG A 126 -21.02 31.89 -0.20
CA ARG A 126 -22.45 31.76 0.17
C ARG A 126 -23.56 32.31 -0.77
N ALA A 127 -23.37 32.33 -2.10
CA ALA A 127 -24.29 32.99 -3.04
C ALA A 127 -24.61 32.17 -4.31
N ALA A 128 -24.66 30.83 -4.25
CA ALA A 128 -25.05 30.01 -5.41
C ALA A 128 -25.80 28.70 -5.10
N VAL A 129 -26.56 28.60 -4.00
CA VAL A 129 -27.58 27.54 -3.82
C VAL A 129 -28.81 28.06 -3.07
N ALA A 130 -29.34 29.21 -3.50
CA ALA A 130 -30.70 29.62 -3.21
C ALA A 130 -31.28 30.23 -4.50
N ASP A 131 -32.46 29.71 -4.87
CA ASP A 131 -33.32 30.07 -6.00
C ASP A 131 -33.06 29.34 -7.34
N SER A 132 -33.58 28.10 -7.39
CA SER A 132 -34.30 27.60 -8.57
C SER A 132 -35.40 26.63 -8.13
N ASP A 133 -36.60 27.21 -7.96
CA ASP A 133 -37.93 26.68 -8.25
C ASP A 133 -38.45 25.43 -7.50
N VAL A 134 -39.15 25.70 -6.39
CA VAL A 134 -40.46 25.10 -6.13
C VAL A 134 -41.51 26.02 -6.74
N HIS A 135 -42.11 25.62 -7.86
CA HIS A 135 -43.51 25.84 -8.25
C HIS A 135 -43.95 24.61 -9.05
#